data_AF-A0A023DGV4-F1
#
_entry.id   AF-A0A023DGV4-F1
#
_cell.length_a   1.000
_cell.length_b   1.000
_cell.length_c   1.000
_cell.angle_alpha   90.00
_cell.angle_beta   90.00
_cell.angle_gamma   90.00
#
_symmetry.space_group_name_H-M   'P 1'
#
loop_
_entity.id
_entity.type
_entity.pdbx_description
1 polymer ?
#
loop_
_entity_poly.entity_id
_entity_poly.type
_entity_poly.pdbx_seq_one_letter_code
_entity_poly.pdbx_strand_id
1 'polypeptide(L)'
;MLTKKLLFLFFGMSLIAGIDSAESKVSQAAVTAKPLEDLSIYFLTPYITKSVLNYYGEKSGSQWWKAKIINVKNLEQGGYYHFLVTVQVETFQGAHNPPYAKDVMTFHIKNDRITLIRYQHYKEKSSPSPRSQSRH
;
A
#
# COMPACT_ATOMS: atom_id res chain seq x y z
N MET A 1 74.42 34.52 -28.76
CA MET A 1 73.90 33.17 -29.06
C MET A 1 72.41 33.16 -28.77
N LEU A 2 71.58 33.44 -29.77
CA LEU A 2 70.12 33.46 -29.66
C LEU A 2 69.58 32.31 -30.50
N THR A 3 69.07 31.27 -29.84
CA THR A 3 68.46 30.08 -30.44
C THR A 3 67.13 29.89 -29.73
N LYS A 4 65.98 29.63 -30.34
CA LYS A 4 65.67 28.90 -31.57
C LYS A 4 64.37 29.44 -32.18
N LYS A 5 64.28 29.22 -33.49
CA LYS A 5 63.15 29.46 -34.39
C LYS A 5 61.90 28.72 -33.91
N LEU A 6 60.76 29.40 -33.90
CA LEU A 6 59.44 28.83 -33.69
C LEU A 6 58.76 28.67 -35.05
N LEU A 7 58.52 27.42 -35.47
CA LEU A 7 57.47 27.09 -36.43
C LEU A 7 57.20 25.58 -36.40
N PHE A 8 56.02 25.16 -35.98
CA PHE A 8 55.35 23.98 -36.53
C PHE A 8 53.82 24.17 -36.44
N LEU A 9 53.23 24.32 -37.63
CA LEU A 9 51.82 24.20 -37.95
C LEU A 9 51.43 22.71 -38.01
N PHE A 10 50.37 22.30 -37.30
CA PHE A 10 49.49 21.15 -37.62
C PHE A 10 48.16 21.44 -36.91
N PHE A 11 47.15 22.01 -37.58
CA PHE A 11 46.14 21.35 -38.41
C PHE A 11 45.43 20.21 -37.67
N GLY A 12 44.17 20.44 -37.31
CA GLY A 12 43.32 19.41 -36.71
C GLY A 12 42.24 19.99 -35.81
N MET A 13 41.38 20.83 -36.36
CA MET A 13 40.08 21.15 -35.78
C MET A 13 39.26 19.85 -35.69
N SER A 14 39.46 19.07 -34.63
CA SER A 14 38.55 17.98 -34.30
C SER A 14 37.41 18.60 -33.53
N LEU A 15 36.35 18.97 -34.26
CA LEU A 15 35.00 19.05 -33.71
C LEU A 15 34.72 17.70 -33.08
N ILE A 16 34.87 17.61 -31.76
CA ILE A 16 34.18 16.59 -30.99
C ILE A 16 32.71 16.97 -31.15
N ALA A 17 32.04 16.36 -32.13
CA ALA A 17 30.60 16.35 -32.16
C ALA A 17 30.17 15.82 -30.80
N GLY A 18 29.60 16.70 -29.98
CA GLY A 18 28.97 16.30 -28.74
C GLY A 18 28.01 15.20 -29.11
N ILE A 19 28.29 13.99 -28.63
CA ILE A 19 27.24 13.00 -28.47
C ILE A 19 26.36 13.63 -27.40
N ASP A 20 25.35 14.37 -27.83
CA ASP A 20 24.18 14.61 -27.01
C ASP A 20 23.66 13.21 -26.71
N SER A 21 24.14 12.67 -25.59
CA SER A 21 23.47 11.57 -24.94
C SER A 21 22.11 12.16 -24.62
N ALA A 22 21.14 11.90 -25.50
CA ALA A 22 19.74 12.14 -25.22
C ALA A 22 19.46 11.29 -23.98
N GLU A 23 19.67 11.90 -22.81
CA GLU A 23 19.38 11.32 -21.52
C GLU A 23 17.91 10.98 -21.62
N SER A 24 17.63 9.68 -21.76
CA SER A 24 16.27 9.21 -21.92
C SER A 24 15.52 9.74 -20.71
N LYS A 25 14.61 10.69 -20.92
CA LYS A 25 13.69 11.15 -19.88
C LYS A 25 12.70 10.04 -19.60
N VAL A 26 13.20 8.94 -19.04
CA VAL A 26 12.37 8.03 -18.26
C VAL A 26 11.96 8.87 -17.07
N SER A 27 10.78 9.48 -17.21
CA SER A 27 10.02 10.01 -16.09
C SER A 27 9.83 8.85 -15.11
N GLN A 28 10.75 8.73 -14.14
CA GLN A 28 10.50 7.92 -12.96
C GLN A 28 9.38 8.64 -12.22
N ALA A 29 8.14 8.34 -12.58
CA ALA A 29 7.00 8.78 -11.80
C ALA A 29 7.20 8.22 -10.40
N ALA A 30 7.53 9.10 -9.44
CA ALA A 30 7.75 8.69 -8.07
C ALA A 30 6.50 7.98 -7.57
N VAL A 31 6.66 6.74 -7.09
CA VAL A 31 5.56 6.02 -6.43
C VAL A 31 5.20 6.82 -5.18
N THR A 32 4.04 7.49 -5.21
CA THR A 32 3.56 8.24 -4.05
C THR A 32 2.94 7.29 -3.03
N ALA A 33 2.79 7.74 -1.78
CA ALA A 33 2.29 6.89 -0.70
C ALA A 33 0.88 6.34 -0.95
N LYS A 34 0.00 7.11 -1.61
CA LYS A 34 -1.40 6.74 -1.81
C LYS A 34 -1.59 5.55 -2.79
N PRO A 35 -1.04 5.56 -4.02
CA PRO A 35 -1.09 4.39 -4.91
C PRO A 35 -0.52 3.12 -4.26
N LEU A 36 0.53 3.23 -3.45
CA LEU A 36 1.10 2.09 -2.73
C LEU A 36 0.15 1.58 -1.63
N GLU A 37 -0.50 2.48 -0.89
CA GLU A 37 -1.54 2.12 0.09
C GLU A 37 -2.74 1.45 -0.59
N ASP A 38 -3.27 2.04 -1.67
CA ASP A 38 -4.40 1.50 -2.44
C ASP A 38 -4.09 0.10 -2.97
N LEU A 39 -2.88 -0.10 -3.53
CA LEU A 39 -2.40 -1.41 -3.99
C LEU A 39 -2.26 -2.41 -2.84
N SER A 40 -1.75 -1.98 -1.69
CA SER A 40 -1.62 -2.82 -0.50
C SER A 40 -3.00 -3.27 0.02
N ILE A 41 -3.98 -2.35 0.04
CA ILE A 41 -5.37 -2.66 0.39
C ILE A 41 -6.00 -3.63 -0.61
N TYR A 42 -5.74 -3.46 -1.91
CA TYR A 42 -6.21 -4.38 -2.94
C TYR A 42 -5.75 -5.82 -2.64
N PHE A 43 -4.46 -6.03 -2.32
CA PHE A 43 -3.95 -7.36 -1.94
C PHE A 43 -4.50 -7.88 -0.61
N LEU A 44 -4.86 -7.00 0.33
CA LEU A 44 -5.45 -7.38 1.61
C LEU A 44 -6.97 -7.64 1.54
N THR A 45 -7.64 -7.23 0.48
CA THR A 45 -9.11 -7.34 0.28
C THR A 45 -9.69 -8.72 0.60
N PRO A 46 -9.13 -9.86 0.14
CA PRO A 46 -9.68 -11.18 0.48
C PRO A 46 -9.56 -11.50 1.99
N TYR A 47 -8.49 -11.05 2.64
CA TYR A 47 -8.27 -11.27 4.07
C TYR A 47 -9.17 -10.37 4.93
N ILE A 48 -9.36 -9.12 4.51
CA ILE A 48 -10.31 -8.17 5.12
C ILE A 48 -11.73 -8.76 5.03
N THR A 49 -12.16 -9.16 3.83
CA THR A 49 -13.49 -9.72 3.60
C THR A 49 -13.73 -10.97 4.43
N LYS A 50 -12.79 -11.92 4.42
CA LYS A 50 -12.88 -13.12 5.25
C LYS A 50 -12.98 -12.78 6.74
N SER A 51 -12.21 -11.80 7.22
CA SER A 51 -12.22 -11.39 8.62
C SER A 51 -13.56 -10.79 9.03
N VAL A 52 -14.14 -9.93 8.19
CA VAL A 52 -15.48 -9.35 8.41
C VAL A 52 -16.55 -10.44 8.42
N LEU A 53 -16.57 -11.32 7.42
CA LEU A 53 -17.54 -12.42 7.34
C LEU A 53 -17.38 -13.42 8.50
N ASN A 54 -16.17 -13.69 8.96
CA ASN A 54 -15.95 -14.52 10.14
C ASN A 54 -16.50 -13.89 11.42
N TYR A 55 -16.44 -12.56 11.55
CA TYR A 55 -16.92 -11.85 12.74
C TYR A 55 -18.45 -11.72 12.76
N TYR A 56 -19.07 -11.35 11.63
CA TYR A 56 -20.53 -11.16 11.56
C TYR A 56 -21.31 -12.43 11.17
N GLY A 57 -20.63 -13.43 10.58
CA GLY A 57 -21.21 -14.63 9.99
C GLY A 57 -21.37 -14.52 8.47
N GLU A 58 -21.06 -15.59 7.73
CA GLU A 58 -21.07 -15.59 6.26
C GLU A 58 -22.43 -15.23 5.65
N LYS A 59 -23.53 -15.54 6.35
CA LYS A 59 -24.90 -15.27 5.92
C LYS A 59 -25.44 -13.92 6.41
N SER A 60 -24.64 -13.09 7.07
CA SER A 60 -25.11 -11.82 7.66
C SER A 60 -25.48 -10.78 6.61
N GLY A 61 -24.96 -10.90 5.38
CA GLY A 61 -25.03 -9.83 4.37
C GLY A 61 -24.15 -8.62 4.71
N SER A 62 -23.24 -8.76 5.67
CA SER A 62 -22.28 -7.72 6.06
C SER A 62 -21.29 -7.44 4.94
N GLN A 63 -21.07 -6.15 4.71
CA GLN A 63 -20.12 -5.63 3.73
C GLN A 63 -19.20 -4.60 4.39
N TRP A 64 -18.14 -4.22 3.70
CA TRP A 64 -17.18 -3.23 4.17
C TRP A 64 -16.75 -2.28 3.06
N TRP A 65 -16.33 -1.08 3.46
CA TRP A 65 -15.83 -0.02 2.57
C TRP A 65 -14.84 0.89 3.29
N LYS A 66 -14.28 1.86 2.55
CA LYS A 66 -13.34 2.88 3.05
C LYS A 66 -12.19 2.29 3.88
N ALA A 67 -11.57 1.24 3.37
CA ALA A 67 -10.40 0.66 4.00
C ALA A 67 -9.26 1.70 4.08
N LYS A 68 -8.53 1.66 5.19
CA LYS A 68 -7.36 2.50 5.42
C LYS A 68 -6.29 1.72 6.19
N ILE A 69 -5.03 1.82 5.77
CA ILE A 69 -3.91 1.31 6.57
C ILE A 69 -3.59 2.37 7.62
N ILE A 70 -3.79 2.02 8.89
CA ILE A 70 -3.57 2.92 10.02
C ILE A 70 -2.25 2.67 10.75
N ASN A 71 -1.60 1.53 10.51
CA ASN A 71 -0.27 1.23 11.03
C ASN A 71 0.44 0.16 10.19
N VAL A 72 1.75 0.32 9.99
CA VAL A 72 2.64 -0.70 9.44
C VAL A 72 3.86 -0.79 10.34
N LYS A 73 4.08 -1.95 10.96
CA LYS A 73 5.28 -2.24 11.74
C LYS A 73 6.10 -3.30 11.03
N ASN A 74 7.29 -2.95 10.56
CA ASN A 74 8.26 -3.92 10.10
C ASN A 74 8.87 -4.64 11.32
N LEU A 75 8.84 -5.98 11.32
CA LEU A 75 9.35 -6.81 12.39
C LEU A 75 10.79 -7.32 12.14
N GLU A 76 11.30 -7.24 10.92
CA GLU A 76 12.67 -7.64 10.57
C GLU A 76 13.33 -6.61 9.63
N GLN A 77 14.47 -6.07 10.06
CA GLN A 77 15.30 -5.24 9.19
C GLN A 77 16.19 -6.14 8.33
N GLY A 78 16.25 -5.92 7.02
CA GLY A 78 17.16 -6.66 6.11
C GLY A 78 16.53 -7.46 4.97
N GLY A 79 15.25 -7.23 4.63
CA GLY A 79 14.67 -7.69 3.36
C GLY A 79 13.72 -8.89 3.44
N TYR A 80 13.47 -9.43 4.64
CA TYR A 80 12.38 -10.40 4.83
C TYR A 80 11.03 -9.68 4.91
N TYR A 81 10.03 -10.16 4.17
CA TYR A 81 8.67 -9.61 4.20
C TYR A 81 7.97 -10.01 5.51
N HIS A 82 8.26 -9.31 6.59
CA HIS A 82 7.75 -9.60 7.93
C HIS A 82 7.14 -8.35 8.58
N PHE A 83 5.81 -8.26 8.57
CA PHE A 83 5.09 -7.05 8.97
C PHE A 83 3.90 -7.34 9.88
N LEU A 84 3.58 -6.36 10.73
CA LEU A 84 2.23 -6.19 11.25
C LEU A 84 1.58 -5.02 10.53
N VAL A 85 0.48 -5.29 9.83
CA VAL A 85 -0.31 -4.27 9.13
C VAL A 85 -1.65 -4.14 9.83
N THR A 86 -1.99 -2.93 10.27
CA THR A 86 -3.31 -2.66 10.87
C THR A 86 -4.17 -1.88 9.89
N VAL A 87 -5.32 -2.45 9.57
CA VAL A 87 -6.32 -1.90 8.65
C VAL A 87 -7.57 -1.53 9.43
N GLN A 88 -8.14 -0.38 9.13
CA GLN A 88 -9.48 0.00 9.55
C GLN A 88 -10.44 -0.08 8.35
N VAL A 89 -11.66 -0.55 8.57
CA VAL A 89 -12.77 -0.46 7.61
C VAL A 89 -14.02 0.08 8.29
N GLU A 90 -14.93 0.62 7.50
CA GLU A 90 -16.32 0.81 7.91
C GLU A 90 -17.14 -0.39 7.42
N THR A 91 -18.06 -0.89 8.26
CA THR A 91 -18.93 -2.02 7.92
C THR A 91 -20.41 -1.63 7.98
N PHE A 92 -21.20 -2.30 7.16
CA PHE A 92 -22.63 -2.01 7.01
C PHE A 92 -23.40 -3.28 6.59
N GLN A 93 -24.73 -3.24 6.71
CA GLN A 93 -25.64 -4.36 6.40
C GLN A 93 -26.90 -3.84 5.70
N GLY A 94 -27.06 -4.11 4.40
CA GLY A 94 -28.21 -3.65 3.61
C GLY A 94 -28.10 -2.19 3.10
N ALA A 95 -29.02 -1.81 2.21
CA ALA A 95 -28.94 -0.56 1.42
C ALA A 95 -29.56 0.68 2.09
N HIS A 96 -30.35 0.52 3.15
CA HIS A 96 -31.10 1.60 3.78
C HIS A 96 -30.58 1.87 5.20
N ASN A 97 -29.53 2.69 5.24
CA ASN A 97 -28.92 3.34 6.41
C ASN A 97 -28.57 2.44 7.60
N PRO A 98 -27.62 1.50 7.44
CA PRO A 98 -27.12 0.72 8.55
C PRO A 98 -26.18 1.59 9.37
N PRO A 99 -26.17 1.47 10.70
CA PRO A 99 -25.25 2.22 11.52
C PRO A 99 -23.83 1.67 11.30
N TYR A 100 -22.92 2.56 10.89
CA TYR A 100 -21.58 2.20 10.44
C TYR A 100 -20.73 1.79 11.64
N ALA A 101 -20.37 0.51 11.72
CA ALA A 101 -19.35 0.10 12.67
C ALA A 101 -17.96 0.30 12.07
N LYS A 102 -17.01 0.67 12.92
CA LYS A 102 -15.60 0.71 12.57
C LYS A 102 -14.95 -0.57 13.05
N ASP A 103 -14.39 -1.32 12.12
CA ASP A 103 -13.68 -2.55 12.43
C ASP A 103 -12.18 -2.37 12.17
N VAL A 104 -11.37 -2.81 13.12
CA VAL A 104 -9.91 -2.69 13.09
C VAL A 104 -9.30 -4.08 13.12
N MET A 105 -8.53 -4.40 12.09
CA MET A 105 -7.90 -5.69 11.87
C MET A 105 -6.38 -5.53 11.88
N THR A 106 -5.67 -6.37 12.63
CA THR A 106 -4.21 -6.48 12.51
C THR A 106 -3.86 -7.79 11.83
N PHE A 107 -3.17 -7.70 10.71
CA PHE A 107 -2.63 -8.81 9.95
C PHE A 107 -1.15 -8.98 10.23
N HIS A 108 -0.75 -10.21 10.49
CA HIS A 108 0.66 -10.61 10.47
C HIS A 108 0.98 -11.17 9.09
N ILE A 109 1.90 -10.50 8.40
CA ILE A 109 2.41 -10.87 7.09
C ILE A 109 3.81 -11.42 7.30
N LYS A 110 4.03 -12.67 6.91
CA LYS A 110 5.35 -13.30 6.94
C LYS A 110 5.52 -14.19 5.72
N ASN A 111 6.49 -13.84 4.87
CA ASN A 111 6.77 -14.51 3.60
C ASN A 111 5.52 -14.53 2.71
N ASP A 112 4.98 -15.72 2.44
CA ASP A 112 3.79 -15.99 1.62
C ASP A 112 2.49 -16.07 2.43
N ARG A 113 2.53 -15.82 3.74
CA ARG A 113 1.40 -16.00 4.64
C ARG A 113 0.90 -14.68 5.21
N ILE A 114 -0.42 -14.51 5.15
CA ILE A 114 -1.13 -13.40 5.78
C ILE A 114 -2.15 -14.00 6.75
N THR A 115 -2.03 -13.64 8.03
CA THR A 115 -2.88 -14.17 9.10
C THR A 115 -3.50 -13.04 9.91
N LEU A 116 -4.79 -13.15 10.22
CA LEU A 116 -5.46 -12.24 11.13
C LEU A 116 -5.01 -12.58 12.56
N ILE A 117 -4.42 -11.63 13.27
CA ILE A 117 -4.00 -11.81 14.67
C ILE A 117 -4.87 -11.04 15.66
N ARG A 118 -5.63 -10.04 15.19
CA ARG A 118 -6.49 -9.22 16.04
C ARG A 118 -7.65 -8.64 15.24
N TYR A 119 -8.86 -8.74 15.78
CA TYR A 119 -10.05 -8.07 15.28
C TYR A 119 -10.68 -7.25 16.41
N GLN A 120 -10.94 -5.96 16.17
CA GLN A 120 -11.81 -5.15 17.00
C GLN A 120 -13.00 -4.66 16.23
N HIS A 121 -14.10 -4.58 16.95
CA HIS A 121 -15.32 -3.96 16.49
C HIS A 121 -15.68 -2.78 17.40
N TYR A 122 -15.86 -1.61 16.79
CA TYR A 122 -16.31 -0.39 17.44
C TYR A 122 -17.65 0.02 16.84
N LYS A 123 -18.73 -0.14 17.61
CA LYS A 123 -20.06 0.32 17.19
C LYS A 123 -20.13 1.84 17.20
N GLU A 124 -20.78 2.43 16.19
CA GLU A 124 -21.40 3.73 16.39
C GLU A 124 -22.60 3.59 17.34
N LYS A 125 -22.86 4.63 18.13
CA LYS A 125 -23.77 4.64 19.28
C LYS A 125 -25.22 4.18 18.97
N SER A 126 -25.59 4.09 17.69
CA SER A 126 -26.90 3.68 17.18
C SER A 126 -26.95 2.26 16.58
N SER A 127 -25.88 1.44 16.62
CA SER A 127 -25.88 0.09 16.02
C SER A 127 -26.55 -1.03 16.84
N PRO A 128 -27.52 -1.79 16.28
CA PRO A 128 -27.98 -3.03 16.89
C PRO A 128 -26.83 -4.01 17.07
N SER A 129 -26.93 -4.90 18.06
CA SER A 129 -25.86 -5.84 18.37
C SER A 129 -25.75 -6.98 17.35
N PRO A 130 -24.54 -7.36 16.88
CA PRO A 130 -24.38 -8.49 15.96
C PRO A 130 -24.99 -9.79 16.49
N ARG A 131 -24.98 -9.97 17.82
CA ARG A 131 -25.46 -11.18 18.48
C ARG A 131 -27.00 -11.27 18.55
N SER A 132 -27.74 -10.18 18.35
CA SER A 132 -29.20 -10.19 18.44
C SER A 132 -29.91 -10.53 17.14
N GLN A 133 -29.21 -10.57 16.01
CA GLN A 133 -29.82 -10.83 14.69
C GLN A 133 -29.72 -12.29 14.22
N SER A 134 -29.03 -13.16 14.97
CA SER A 134 -28.88 -14.60 14.64
C SER A 134 -30.03 -15.49 15.13
N ARG A 135 -31.12 -14.89 15.63
CA ARG A 135 -32.31 -15.61 16.12
C ARG A 135 -33.52 -15.31 15.23
N HIS A 136 -33.55 -15.84 14.02
CA HIS A 136 -34.78 -16.04 13.24
C HIS A 136 -34.63 -17.28 12.37
#